data_AF-A0A835R6U3-F1
#
_entry.id   AF-A0A835R6U3-F1
#
_cell.length_a   1.000
_cell.length_b   1.000
_cell.length_c   1.000
_cell.angle_alpha   90.00
_cell.angle_beta   90.00
_cell.angle_gamma   90.00
#
_symmetry.space_group_name_H-M   'P 1'
#
loop_
_entity.id
_entity.type
_entity.pdbx_description
1 polymer ?
#
loop_
_entity_poly.entity_id
_entity_poly.type
_entity_poly.pdbx_seq_one_letter_code
_entity_poly.pdbx_strand_id
1 'polypeptide(L)'
;MEESNAARSRFGRICVYCGSSIGKRAAYQDAAIDLGNELVRRKVGLVYGGGSVGLMGLVSKAVHMAGGSVIGIIPWTLMSEEVGRAELYDGQVTGESVGEVRAVANMHERKAEMARLSDAFIALPGGYGTLEELLEVITWAQLGIHTKPVGLLNVEGYYNSLLDFVDRAVDEGFIKPIDRRIIVSASNAQDLLQKLEFAFVMIMFDLSFYVSKEYVPVQDALAAKLQWEIEMVECNSSHPTQKLHGTKRGRETGKGLRG
;
A
#
# COMPACT_ATOMS: atom_id res chain seq x y z
N MET A 1 2.57 -0.22 38.70
CA MET A 1 1.98 -0.23 37.35
C MET A 1 3.15 -0.26 36.39
N GLU A 2 3.52 -1.45 35.92
CA GLU A 2 4.62 -1.60 34.96
C GLU A 2 4.13 -1.11 33.60
N GLU A 3 4.57 0.08 33.20
CA GLU A 3 4.54 0.47 31.79
C GLU A 3 5.36 -0.57 31.04
N SER A 4 4.69 -1.46 30.31
CA SER A 4 5.34 -2.36 29.36
C SER A 4 6.11 -1.45 28.40
N ASN A 5 7.44 -1.47 28.50
CA ASN A 5 8.36 -0.76 27.64
C ASN A 5 8.30 -1.43 26.25
N ALA A 6 7.21 -1.21 25.53
CA ALA A 6 7.04 -1.68 24.17
C ALA A 6 8.12 -0.97 23.35
N ALA A 7 9.19 -1.71 23.04
CA ALA A 7 10.30 -1.21 22.25
C ALA A 7 9.74 -0.53 21.00
N ARG A 8 10.17 0.72 20.79
CA ARG A 8 9.79 1.51 19.61
C ARG A 8 10.07 0.69 18.35
N SER A 9 9.05 0.52 17.50
CA SER A 9 9.18 -0.21 16.23
C SER A 9 10.21 0.46 15.32
N ARG A 10 10.89 -0.34 14.49
CA ARG A 10 11.78 0.19 13.44
C ARG A 10 11.02 0.76 12.24
N PHE A 11 9.78 0.30 12.05
CA PHE A 11 8.91 0.78 11.00
C PHE A 11 8.35 2.15 11.38
N GLY A 12 8.42 3.11 10.46
CA GLY A 12 7.73 4.39 10.57
C GLY A 12 6.27 4.26 10.12
N ARG A 13 6.02 3.55 9.01
CA ARG A 13 4.66 3.27 8.51
C ARG A 13 4.53 1.87 7.94
N ILE A 14 3.34 1.29 8.06
CA ILE A 14 3.00 -0.01 7.48
C ILE A 14 1.77 0.13 6.59
N CYS A 15 1.87 -0.45 5.40
CA CYS A 15 0.74 -0.58 4.48
C CYS A 15 -0.15 -1.74 4.93
N VAL A 16 -1.46 -1.52 5.05
CA VAL A 16 -2.43 -2.58 5.32
C VAL A 16 -3.38 -2.74 4.13
N TYR A 17 -3.29 -3.89 3.47
CA TYR A 17 -4.24 -4.36 2.47
C TYR A 17 -5.37 -5.12 3.18
N CYS A 18 -6.63 -4.79 2.90
CA CYS A 18 -7.76 -5.45 3.55
C CYS A 18 -9.07 -5.28 2.76
N GLY A 19 -10.09 -6.07 3.10
CA GLY A 19 -11.37 -6.00 2.41
C GLY A 19 -12.15 -4.71 2.67
N SER A 20 -12.82 -4.19 1.63
CA SER A 20 -13.88 -3.17 1.73
C SER A 20 -15.16 -3.70 2.39
N SER A 21 -15.23 -5.01 2.63
CA SER A 21 -16.29 -5.68 3.38
C SER A 21 -15.82 -6.05 4.80
N ILE A 22 -16.74 -6.11 5.77
CA ILE A 22 -16.43 -6.48 7.17
C ILE A 22 -16.20 -8.00 7.38
N GLY A 23 -16.54 -8.83 6.39
CA GLY A 23 -16.53 -10.29 6.53
C GLY A 23 -17.70 -10.84 7.35
N LYS A 24 -17.84 -12.17 7.39
CA LYS A 24 -18.98 -12.85 8.07
C LYS A 24 -18.73 -13.21 9.53
N ARG A 25 -17.49 -13.15 10.00
CA ARG A 25 -17.08 -13.56 11.36
C ARG A 25 -16.59 -12.34 12.13
N ALA A 26 -17.00 -12.25 13.40
CA ALA A 26 -16.58 -11.20 14.34
C ALA A 26 -15.06 -11.06 14.41
N ALA A 27 -14.35 -12.20 14.45
CA ALA A 27 -12.90 -12.27 14.54
C ALA A 27 -12.16 -11.44 13.49
N TYR A 28 -12.71 -11.25 12.28
CA TYR A 28 -12.06 -10.41 11.26
C TYR A 28 -12.11 -8.92 11.60
N GLN A 29 -13.22 -8.47 12.19
CA GLN A 29 -13.38 -7.10 12.65
C GLN A 29 -12.49 -6.83 13.86
N ASP A 30 -12.51 -7.74 14.83
CA ASP A 30 -11.68 -7.67 16.04
C ASP A 30 -10.20 -7.60 15.67
N ALA A 31 -9.75 -8.46 14.74
CA ALA A 31 -8.37 -8.45 14.27
C ALA A 31 -7.95 -7.15 13.55
N ALA A 32 -8.87 -6.50 12.83
CA ALA A 32 -8.59 -5.21 12.20
C ALA A 32 -8.41 -4.09 13.25
N ILE A 33 -9.24 -4.10 14.30
CA ILE A 33 -9.15 -3.15 15.42
C ILE A 33 -7.87 -3.41 16.23
N ASP A 34 -7.59 -4.67 16.57
CA ASP A 34 -6.40 -5.08 17.30
C ASP A 34 -5.13 -4.69 16.55
N LEU A 35 -5.09 -4.91 15.23
CA LEU A 35 -3.97 -4.47 14.40
C LEU A 35 -3.78 -2.95 14.47
N GLY A 36 -4.87 -2.17 14.36
CA GLY A 36 -4.79 -0.71 14.45
C GLY A 36 -4.23 -0.22 15.80
N ASN A 37 -4.73 -0.78 16.90
CA ASN A 37 -4.25 -0.48 18.25
C ASN A 37 -2.77 -0.86 18.42
N GLU A 38 -2.38 -2.02 17.89
CA GLU A 38 -1.03 -2.54 17.97
C GLU A 38 -0.01 -1.66 17.20
N LEU A 39 -0.40 -1.15 16.02
CA LEU A 39 0.42 -0.19 15.27
C LEU A 39 0.70 1.07 16.10
N VAL A 40 -0.34 1.65 16.71
CA VAL A 40 -0.20 2.87 17.51
C VAL A 40 0.62 2.63 18.78
N ARG A 41 0.40 1.49 19.46
CA ARG A 41 1.20 1.09 20.61
C ARG A 41 2.70 1.03 20.30
N ARG A 42 3.05 0.68 19.05
CA ARG A 42 4.43 0.63 18.56
C ARG A 42 4.93 1.94 17.93
N LYS A 43 4.09 2.99 17.90
CA LYS A 43 4.34 4.29 17.24
C LYS A 43 4.54 4.17 15.73
N VAL A 44 3.76 3.30 15.08
CA VAL A 44 3.77 3.05 13.64
C VAL A 44 2.53 3.68 13.01
N GLY A 45 2.71 4.42 11.91
CA GLY A 45 1.61 4.97 11.12
C GLY A 45 1.01 3.95 10.15
N LEU A 46 -0.24 4.19 9.75
CA LEU A 46 -0.98 3.38 8.79
C LEU A 46 -0.96 4.02 7.40
N VAL A 47 -0.63 3.21 6.39
CA VAL A 47 -0.93 3.49 4.97
C VAL A 47 -1.97 2.46 4.52
N TYR A 48 -3.00 2.87 3.78
CA TYR A 48 -4.05 1.95 3.30
C TYR A 48 -4.77 2.51 2.06
N GLY A 49 -5.77 1.77 1.57
CA GLY A 49 -6.53 2.09 0.35
C GLY A 49 -7.53 3.24 0.42
N GLY A 50 -7.67 3.92 1.57
CA GLY A 50 -8.51 5.12 1.68
C GLY A 50 -10.03 4.91 1.87
N GLY A 51 -10.51 3.66 1.92
CA GLY A 51 -11.94 3.36 2.10
C GLY A 51 -12.45 3.53 3.55
N SER A 52 -13.65 4.09 3.72
CA SER A 52 -14.26 4.35 5.04
C SER A 52 -15.09 3.19 5.61
N VAL A 53 -15.29 2.13 4.82
CA VAL A 53 -16.13 0.96 5.12
C VAL A 53 -15.32 -0.34 5.24
N GLY A 54 -15.96 -1.41 5.71
CA GLY A 54 -15.33 -2.72 5.82
C GLY A 54 -14.20 -2.79 6.84
N LEU A 55 -13.24 -3.68 6.61
CA LEU A 55 -12.04 -3.76 7.45
C LEU A 55 -11.15 -2.53 7.28
N MET A 56 -11.14 -1.90 6.10
CA MET A 56 -10.44 -0.64 5.85
C MET A 56 -10.90 0.46 6.80
N GLY A 57 -12.22 0.64 6.94
CA GLY A 57 -12.81 1.58 7.88
C GLY A 57 -12.48 1.26 9.34
N LEU A 58 -12.47 -0.03 9.71
CA LEU A 58 -12.18 -0.44 11.08
C LEU A 58 -10.72 -0.21 11.49
N VAL A 59 -9.76 -0.64 10.66
CA VAL A 59 -8.34 -0.47 10.96
C VAL A 59 -7.93 1.01 10.96
N SER A 60 -8.43 1.79 9.99
CA SER A 60 -8.16 3.24 9.94
C SER A 60 -8.74 3.97 11.14
N LYS A 61 -9.99 3.69 11.52
CA LYS A 61 -10.62 4.30 12.71
C LYS A 61 -9.91 3.92 13.99
N ALA A 62 -9.52 2.65 14.16
CA ALA A 62 -8.77 2.21 15.32
C ALA A 62 -7.45 2.96 15.47
N VAL A 63 -6.66 3.09 14.38
CA VAL A 63 -5.41 3.87 14.40
C VAL A 63 -5.67 5.35 14.71
N HIS A 64 -6.64 5.97 14.04
CA HIS A 64 -6.94 7.39 14.21
C HIS A 64 -7.45 7.72 15.62
N MET A 65 -8.38 6.93 16.15
CA MET A 65 -8.93 7.12 17.50
C MET A 65 -7.89 6.89 18.61
N ALA A 66 -6.91 6.02 18.37
CA ALA A 66 -5.79 5.82 19.28
C ALA A 66 -4.70 6.93 19.15
N GLY A 67 -4.88 7.92 18.27
CA GLY A 67 -3.95 9.04 18.08
C GLY A 67 -2.79 8.75 17.10
N GLY A 68 -2.90 7.71 16.28
CA GLY A 68 -1.94 7.37 15.25
C GLY A 68 -2.09 8.17 13.95
N SER A 69 -1.04 8.15 13.13
CA SER A 69 -1.07 8.73 11.78
C SER A 69 -1.71 7.75 10.80
N VAL A 70 -2.65 8.24 9.99
CA VAL A 70 -3.33 7.46 8.93
C VAL A 70 -3.21 8.21 7.61
N ILE A 71 -2.79 7.50 6.56
CA ILE A 71 -2.73 7.99 5.17
C ILE A 71 -3.49 7.01 4.27
N GLY A 72 -4.61 7.44 3.71
CA GLY A 72 -5.36 6.71 2.69
C GLY A 72 -4.96 7.14 1.29
N ILE A 73 -4.67 6.21 0.39
CA ILE A 73 -4.40 6.49 -1.03
C ILE A 73 -5.56 5.95 -1.85
N ILE A 74 -6.26 6.83 -2.58
CA ILE A 74 -7.48 6.47 -3.30
C ILE A 74 -7.50 7.07 -4.71
N PRO A 75 -7.86 6.29 -5.76
CA PRO A 75 -8.05 6.84 -7.10
C PRO A 75 -9.26 7.76 -7.16
N TRP A 76 -9.21 8.81 -7.97
CA TRP A 76 -10.35 9.72 -8.17
C TRP A 76 -11.65 9.00 -8.55
N THR A 77 -11.54 7.92 -9.31
CA THR A 77 -12.68 7.13 -9.79
C THR A 77 -13.41 6.38 -8.69
N LEU A 78 -12.78 6.12 -7.54
CA LEU A 78 -13.35 5.34 -6.43
C LEU A 78 -13.79 6.21 -5.24
N MET A 79 -13.50 7.51 -5.26
CA MET A 79 -13.76 8.40 -4.12
C MET A 79 -15.25 8.50 -3.73
N SER A 80 -16.16 8.52 -4.70
CA SER A 80 -17.60 8.61 -4.44
C SER A 80 -18.17 7.37 -3.78
N GLU A 81 -17.64 6.19 -4.11
CA GLU A 81 -18.12 4.88 -3.64
C GLU A 81 -17.44 4.46 -2.32
N GLU A 82 -16.13 4.70 -2.17
CA GLU A 82 -15.35 4.18 -1.03
C GLU A 82 -15.27 5.13 0.17
N VAL A 83 -15.46 6.45 -0.02
CA VAL A 83 -15.40 7.43 1.08
C VAL A 83 -16.79 7.82 1.60
N GLY A 84 -17.85 7.50 0.85
CA GLY A 84 -19.23 7.84 1.19
C GLY A 84 -19.50 9.33 0.98
N ARG A 85 -20.10 9.70 -0.17
CA ARG A 85 -20.53 11.07 -0.56
C ARG A 85 -19.65 12.20 0.01
N ALA A 86 -18.34 12.07 -0.15
CA ALA A 86 -17.45 13.20 0.06
C ALA A 86 -17.60 14.13 -1.14
N GLU A 87 -18.00 15.38 -0.92
CA GLU A 87 -17.88 16.40 -1.96
C GLU A 87 -16.39 16.73 -2.13
N LEU A 88 -15.94 16.96 -3.36
CA LEU A 88 -14.57 17.39 -3.62
C LEU A 88 -14.56 18.92 -3.62
N TYR A 89 -13.80 19.53 -2.71
CA TYR A 89 -13.50 20.95 -2.77
C TYR A 89 -11.97 21.12 -2.83
N ASP A 90 -11.47 21.68 -3.93
CA ASP A 90 -10.06 22.03 -4.11
C ASP A 90 -9.06 20.86 -3.91
N GLY A 91 -9.38 19.68 -4.46
CA GLY A 91 -8.52 18.48 -4.34
C GLY A 91 -8.49 17.85 -2.95
N GLN A 92 -9.32 18.35 -2.01
CA GLN A 92 -9.52 17.77 -0.69
C GLN A 92 -10.89 17.09 -0.61
N VAL A 93 -10.89 15.92 0.03
CA VAL A 93 -12.07 15.07 0.24
C VAL A 93 -12.86 15.62 1.43
N THR A 94 -14.10 16.09 1.23
CA THR A 94 -14.93 16.70 2.29
C THR A 94 -15.93 15.74 2.96
N GLY A 95 -15.70 14.43 2.89
CA GLY A 95 -16.42 13.43 3.70
C GLY A 95 -15.75 13.19 5.05
N GLU A 96 -16.32 12.33 5.90
CA GLU A 96 -15.66 11.82 7.13
C GLU A 96 -14.46 10.92 6.76
N SER A 97 -13.41 11.51 6.20
CA SER A 97 -12.16 10.84 5.94
C SER A 97 -11.43 10.59 7.26
N VAL A 98 -10.93 9.37 7.44
CA VAL A 98 -10.14 9.00 8.61
C VAL A 98 -8.67 9.29 8.32
N GLY A 99 -8.15 10.39 8.88
CA GLY A 99 -6.77 10.85 8.65
C GLY A 99 -6.57 11.60 7.33
N GLU A 100 -5.34 11.58 6.82
CA GLU A 100 -4.96 12.18 5.54
C GLU A 100 -5.43 11.28 4.39
N VAL A 101 -6.02 11.86 3.34
CA VAL A 101 -6.38 11.12 2.11
C VAL A 101 -5.68 11.77 0.93
N ARG A 102 -4.98 10.96 0.13
CA ARG A 102 -4.32 11.36 -1.11
C ARG A 102 -5.03 10.75 -2.30
N ALA A 103 -5.49 11.64 -3.18
CA ALA A 103 -6.09 11.26 -4.44
C ALA A 103 -5.01 10.98 -5.49
N VAL A 104 -5.21 9.94 -6.31
CA VAL A 104 -4.30 9.57 -7.41
C VAL A 104 -5.07 9.31 -8.70
N ALA A 105 -4.39 9.32 -9.86
CA ALA A 105 -5.07 9.22 -11.14
C ALA A 105 -5.65 7.83 -11.41
N ASN A 106 -4.97 6.78 -10.97
CA ASN A 106 -5.29 5.40 -11.32
C ASN A 106 -4.80 4.38 -10.27
N MET A 107 -5.12 3.10 -10.49
CA MET A 107 -4.74 2.01 -9.59
C MET A 107 -3.23 1.75 -9.53
N HIS A 108 -2.48 2.01 -10.61
CA HIS A 108 -1.02 1.82 -10.59
C HIS A 108 -0.35 2.85 -9.69
N GLU A 109 -0.72 4.12 -9.82
CA GLU A 109 -0.25 5.20 -8.94
C GLU A 109 -0.64 4.94 -7.49
N ARG A 110 -1.85 4.43 -7.24
CA ARG A 110 -2.29 4.03 -5.89
C ARG A 110 -1.31 3.04 -5.27
N LYS A 111 -1.04 1.92 -5.96
CA LYS A 111 -0.16 0.86 -5.46
C LYS A 111 1.28 1.34 -5.30
N ALA A 112 1.78 2.12 -6.26
CA ALA A 112 3.12 2.72 -6.21
C ALA A 112 3.29 3.65 -4.99
N GLU A 113 2.34 4.55 -4.75
CA GLU A 113 2.40 5.50 -3.63
C GLU A 113 2.24 4.77 -2.28
N MET A 114 1.33 3.79 -2.19
CA MET A 114 1.19 2.95 -0.99
C MET A 114 2.49 2.20 -0.67
N ALA A 115 3.14 1.64 -1.68
CA ALA A 115 4.41 0.95 -1.52
C ALA A 115 5.55 1.92 -1.16
N ARG A 116 5.59 3.12 -1.75
CA ARG A 116 6.62 4.12 -1.47
C ARG A 116 6.57 4.62 -0.04
N LEU A 117 5.37 4.84 0.52
CA LEU A 117 5.16 5.42 1.84
C LEU A 117 5.32 4.43 3.02
N SER A 118 5.56 3.16 2.72
CA SER A 118 5.49 2.08 3.72
C SER A 118 6.83 1.38 3.90
N ASP A 119 7.14 0.95 5.11
CA ASP A 119 8.36 0.20 5.44
C ASP A 119 8.12 -1.32 5.48
N ALA A 120 6.85 -1.72 5.64
CA ALA A 120 6.39 -3.11 5.58
C ALA A 120 4.93 -3.17 5.07
N PHE A 121 4.49 -4.38 4.74
CA PHE A 121 3.15 -4.67 4.24
C PHE A 121 2.46 -5.70 5.12
N ILE A 122 1.15 -5.55 5.35
CA ILE A 122 0.31 -6.53 6.02
C ILE A 122 -0.97 -6.73 5.20
N ALA A 123 -1.36 -7.98 4.96
CA ALA A 123 -2.69 -8.31 4.48
C ALA A 123 -3.57 -8.84 5.63
N LEU A 124 -4.67 -8.14 5.88
CA LEU A 124 -5.84 -8.63 6.63
C LEU A 124 -6.77 -9.39 5.67
N PRO A 125 -7.68 -10.23 6.18
CA PRO A 125 -8.68 -10.93 5.37
C PRO A 125 -9.35 -10.03 4.31
N GLY A 126 -9.38 -10.49 3.07
CA GLY A 126 -9.86 -9.70 1.95
C GLY A 126 -10.09 -10.52 0.69
N GLY A 127 -10.76 -9.92 -0.28
CA GLY A 127 -11.08 -10.55 -1.57
C GLY A 127 -9.98 -10.38 -2.61
N TYR A 128 -10.36 -10.37 -3.89
CA TYR A 128 -9.43 -10.27 -5.00
C TYR A 128 -8.55 -9.02 -4.97
N GLY A 129 -9.10 -7.85 -4.62
CA GLY A 129 -8.30 -6.62 -4.53
C GLY A 129 -7.14 -6.74 -3.55
N THR A 130 -7.41 -7.26 -2.35
CA THR A 130 -6.38 -7.52 -1.33
C THR A 130 -5.35 -8.54 -1.80
N LEU A 131 -5.79 -9.60 -2.51
CA LEU A 131 -4.87 -10.61 -3.05
C LEU A 131 -4.00 -10.06 -4.18
N GLU A 132 -4.54 -9.19 -5.03
CA GLU A 132 -3.82 -8.53 -6.12
C GLU A 132 -2.71 -7.63 -5.57
N GLU A 133 -3.06 -6.76 -4.61
CA GLU A 133 -2.10 -5.89 -3.92
C GLU A 133 -1.01 -6.70 -3.18
N LEU A 134 -1.41 -7.78 -2.50
CA LEU A 134 -0.50 -8.65 -1.75
C LEU A 134 0.48 -9.40 -2.68
N LEU A 135 -0.02 -10.04 -3.74
CA LEU A 135 0.82 -10.82 -4.65
C LEU A 135 1.80 -9.94 -5.42
N GLU A 136 1.42 -8.69 -5.72
CA GLU A 136 2.32 -7.73 -6.35
C GLU A 136 3.53 -7.41 -5.47
N VAL A 137 3.32 -7.07 -4.18
CA VAL A 137 4.45 -6.77 -3.28
C VAL A 137 5.29 -8.00 -2.93
N ILE A 138 4.71 -9.20 -2.94
CA ILE A 138 5.47 -10.46 -2.83
C ILE A 138 6.38 -10.61 -4.06
N THR A 139 5.83 -10.39 -5.25
CA THR A 139 6.57 -10.49 -6.51
C THR A 139 7.69 -9.46 -6.58
N TRP A 140 7.45 -8.23 -6.12
CA TRP A 140 8.49 -7.19 -6.06
C TRP A 140 9.60 -7.53 -5.07
N ALA A 141 9.28 -8.12 -3.92
CA ALA A 141 10.29 -8.65 -3.02
C ALA A 141 11.11 -9.77 -3.66
N GLN A 142 10.45 -10.70 -4.35
CA GLN A 142 11.10 -11.81 -5.06
C GLN A 142 12.06 -11.31 -6.15
N LEU A 143 11.68 -10.27 -6.88
CA LEU A 143 12.50 -9.64 -7.92
C LEU A 143 13.59 -8.71 -7.36
N GLY A 144 13.66 -8.51 -6.04
CA GLY A 144 14.63 -7.63 -5.40
C GLY A 144 14.36 -6.13 -5.59
N ILE A 145 13.15 -5.75 -6.02
CA ILE A 145 12.73 -4.35 -6.18
C ILE A 145 12.66 -3.66 -4.81
N HIS A 146 12.31 -4.41 -3.76
CA HIS A 146 12.38 -3.94 -2.38
C HIS A 146 12.74 -5.05 -1.39
N THR A 147 13.13 -4.64 -0.19
CA THR A 147 13.47 -5.53 0.94
C THR A 147 12.51 -5.40 2.12
N LYS A 148 11.33 -4.79 1.89
CA LYS A 148 10.28 -4.58 2.88
C LYS A 148 9.58 -5.89 3.22
N PRO A 149 9.40 -6.25 4.51
CA PRO A 149 8.78 -7.51 4.89
C PRO A 149 7.28 -7.51 4.62
N VAL A 150 6.75 -8.68 4.26
CA VAL A 150 5.34 -8.87 3.87
C VAL A 150 4.66 -9.84 4.84
N GLY A 151 3.60 -9.37 5.49
CA GLY A 151 2.88 -10.07 6.53
C GLY A 151 1.47 -10.51 6.12
N LEU A 152 1.03 -11.67 6.60
CA LEU A 152 -0.37 -12.11 6.55
C LEU A 152 -0.90 -12.25 7.97
N LEU A 153 -1.94 -11.48 8.30
CA LEU A 153 -2.70 -11.70 9.52
C LEU A 153 -3.73 -12.81 9.28
N ASN A 154 -3.32 -14.04 9.59
CA ASN A 154 -4.06 -15.27 9.29
C ASN A 154 -5.13 -15.57 10.36
N VAL A 155 -6.11 -14.69 10.44
CA VAL A 155 -7.24 -14.78 11.37
C VAL A 155 -8.07 -16.03 11.05
N GLU A 156 -8.30 -16.89 12.04
CA GLU A 156 -9.14 -18.10 11.88
C GLU A 156 -8.72 -19.00 10.70
N GLY A 157 -7.44 -18.97 10.31
CA GLY A 157 -6.92 -19.75 9.18
C GLY A 157 -7.37 -19.26 7.80
N TYR A 158 -7.83 -18.00 7.68
CA TYR A 158 -8.31 -17.41 6.42
C TYR A 158 -7.37 -17.63 5.23
N TYR A 159 -6.05 -17.55 5.46
CA TYR A 159 -5.01 -17.68 4.44
C TYR A 159 -4.40 -19.08 4.35
N ASN A 160 -4.90 -20.09 5.06
CA ASN A 160 -4.32 -21.45 5.02
C ASN A 160 -4.24 -22.00 3.59
N SER A 161 -5.34 -21.91 2.84
CA SER A 161 -5.36 -22.40 1.45
C SER A 161 -4.39 -21.65 0.52
N LEU A 162 -4.12 -20.36 0.80
CA LEU A 162 -3.13 -19.58 0.06
C LEU A 162 -1.72 -20.07 0.42
N LEU A 163 -1.44 -20.26 1.70
CA LEU A 163 -0.13 -20.77 2.15
C LEU A 163 0.12 -22.18 1.60
N ASP A 164 -0.86 -23.08 1.64
CA ASP A 164 -0.77 -24.43 1.08
C ASP A 164 -0.57 -24.40 -0.45
N PHE A 165 -1.15 -23.42 -1.14
CA PHE A 165 -0.90 -23.21 -2.57
C PHE A 165 0.55 -22.77 -2.83
N VAL A 166 1.08 -21.84 -2.04
CA VAL A 166 2.47 -21.38 -2.16
C VAL A 166 3.43 -22.53 -1.83
N ASP A 167 3.15 -23.34 -0.81
CA ASP A 167 3.95 -24.53 -0.47
C ASP A 167 4.00 -25.53 -1.62
N ARG A 168 2.86 -25.82 -2.25
CA ARG A 168 2.84 -26.65 -3.47
C ARG A 168 3.62 -26.03 -4.62
N ALA A 169 3.55 -24.72 -4.81
CA ALA A 169 4.33 -24.04 -5.85
C ALA A 169 5.85 -24.11 -5.58
N VAL A 170 6.27 -24.22 -4.32
CA VAL A 170 7.66 -24.52 -3.96
C VAL A 170 8.02 -25.96 -4.29
N ASP A 171 7.18 -26.92 -3.90
CA ASP A 171 7.41 -28.35 -4.15
C ASP A 171 7.49 -28.67 -5.66
N GLU A 172 6.66 -28.01 -6.46
CA GLU A 172 6.64 -28.12 -7.93
C GLU A 172 7.71 -27.25 -8.62
N GLY A 173 8.52 -26.50 -7.87
CA GLY A 173 9.66 -25.75 -8.39
C GLY A 173 9.34 -24.42 -9.07
N PHE A 174 8.12 -23.89 -8.93
CA PHE A 174 7.73 -22.56 -9.44
C PHE A 174 8.18 -21.42 -8.52
N ILE A 175 8.40 -21.71 -7.23
CA ILE A 175 8.90 -20.76 -6.23
C ILE A 175 10.15 -21.34 -5.58
N LYS A 176 11.23 -20.55 -5.47
CA LYS A 176 12.44 -21.02 -4.80
C LYS A 176 12.18 -21.16 -3.29
N PRO A 177 12.78 -22.15 -2.60
CA PRO A 177 12.61 -22.30 -1.15
C PRO A 177 12.99 -21.06 -0.33
N ILE A 178 13.90 -20.22 -0.82
CA ILE A 178 14.26 -18.96 -0.18
C ILE A 178 13.15 -17.91 -0.33
N ASP A 179 12.51 -17.84 -1.50
CA ASP A 179 11.44 -16.88 -1.81
C ASP A 179 10.15 -17.20 -1.02
N ARG A 180 9.95 -18.47 -0.63
CA ARG A 180 8.85 -18.87 0.27
C ARG A 180 8.83 -18.11 1.59
N ARG A 181 10.00 -17.67 2.05
CA ARG A 181 10.19 -16.95 3.33
C ARG A 181 9.81 -15.48 3.25
N ILE A 182 9.52 -14.94 2.06
CA ILE A 182 9.03 -13.57 1.87
C ILE A 182 7.73 -13.37 2.67
N ILE A 183 6.88 -14.39 2.71
CA ILE A 183 5.59 -14.35 3.41
C ILE A 183 5.79 -14.70 4.88
N VAL A 184 5.57 -13.74 5.75
CA VAL A 184 5.51 -13.92 7.21
C VAL A 184 4.06 -14.04 7.63
N SER A 185 3.70 -15.05 8.42
CA SER A 185 2.32 -15.23 8.90
C SER A 185 2.22 -15.41 10.42
N ALA A 186 1.13 -14.87 10.98
CA ALA A 186 0.72 -15.06 12.36
C ALA A 186 -0.79 -14.92 12.50
N SER A 187 -1.36 -15.48 13.56
CA SER A 187 -2.81 -15.45 13.83
C SER A 187 -3.27 -14.20 14.59
N ASN A 188 -2.36 -13.41 15.14
CA ASN A 188 -2.66 -12.17 15.88
C ASN A 188 -1.66 -11.06 15.56
N ALA A 189 -2.08 -9.80 15.76
CA ALA A 189 -1.32 -8.63 15.34
C ALA A 189 0.02 -8.48 16.07
N GLN A 190 0.05 -8.78 17.37
CA GLN A 190 1.25 -8.66 18.19
C GLN A 190 2.36 -9.59 17.70
N ASP A 191 2.05 -10.87 17.49
CA ASP A 191 2.98 -11.87 16.96
C ASP A 191 3.40 -11.53 15.53
N LEU A 192 2.46 -11.08 14.68
CA LEU A 192 2.78 -10.69 13.30
C LEU A 192 3.81 -9.58 13.27
N LEU A 193 3.58 -8.49 14.01
CA LEU A 193 4.48 -7.34 14.02
C LEU A 193 5.83 -7.68 14.65
N GLN A 194 5.87 -8.57 15.64
CA GLN A 194 7.13 -9.08 16.18
C GLN A 194 7.91 -9.89 15.13
N LYS A 195 7.24 -10.78 14.39
CA LYS A 195 7.88 -11.56 13.32
C LYS A 195 8.36 -10.69 12.15
N LEU A 196 7.61 -9.65 11.78
CA LEU A 196 8.03 -8.69 10.74
C LEU A 196 9.30 -7.92 11.15
N GLU A 197 9.39 -7.50 12.41
CA GLU A 197 10.59 -6.89 12.98
C GLU A 197 11.81 -7.82 12.87
N PHE A 198 11.65 -9.10 13.21
CA PHE A 198 12.72 -10.09 13.07
C PHE A 198 13.07 -10.37 11.61
N ALA A 199 12.07 -10.52 10.74
CA ALA A 199 12.27 -10.76 9.31
C ALA A 199 13.08 -9.62 8.67
N PHE A 200 12.79 -8.37 9.01
CA PHE A 200 13.55 -7.22 8.54
C PHE A 200 15.03 -7.32 8.90
N VAL A 201 15.34 -7.70 10.15
CA VAL A 201 16.72 -7.86 10.61
C VAL A 201 17.42 -8.97 9.81
N MET A 202 16.76 -10.13 9.62
CA MET A 202 17.33 -11.23 8.83
C MET A 202 17.60 -10.82 7.38
N ILE A 203 16.67 -10.12 6.73
CA ILE A 203 16.84 -9.61 5.37
C ILE A 203 18.06 -8.68 5.28
N MET A 204 18.29 -7.82 6.28
CA MET A 204 19.47 -6.96 6.32
C MET A 204 20.78 -7.75 6.52
N PHE A 205 20.78 -8.80 7.35
CA PHE A 205 21.95 -9.66 7.54
C PHE A 205 22.29 -10.45 6.27
N ASP A 206 21.29 -11.03 5.60
CA ASP A 206 21.48 -11.75 4.34
C ASP A 206 22.00 -10.81 3.24
N LEU A 207 21.51 -9.57 3.16
CA LEU A 207 22.07 -8.55 2.25
C LEU A 207 23.52 -8.23 2.58
N SER A 208 23.85 -8.06 3.86
CA SER A 208 25.21 -7.71 4.28
C SER A 208 26.20 -8.85 3.96
N PHE A 209 25.75 -10.09 4.14
CA PHE A 209 26.52 -11.27 3.74
C PHE A 209 26.66 -11.36 2.21
N TYR A 210 25.59 -11.08 1.45
CA TYR A 210 25.60 -11.08 -0.01
C TYR A 210 26.48 -9.97 -0.60
N VAL A 211 26.50 -8.78 0.01
CA VAL A 211 27.37 -7.66 -0.40
C VAL A 211 28.84 -7.94 -0.03
N SER A 212 29.10 -8.71 1.02
CA SER A 212 30.47 -9.08 1.45
C SER A 212 31.13 -10.15 0.59
N LYS A 213 30.35 -10.93 -0.19
CA LYS A 213 30.87 -11.83 -1.21
C LYS A 213 30.71 -11.14 -2.56
N GLU A 214 31.82 -10.86 -3.26
CA GLU A 214 31.82 -10.26 -4.59
C GLU A 214 30.72 -10.83 -5.50
N TYR A 215 29.62 -10.08 -5.62
CA TYR A 215 28.60 -10.29 -6.64
C TYR A 215 28.86 -9.29 -7.75
N VAL A 216 29.30 -9.80 -8.91
CA VAL A 216 29.37 -9.03 -10.16
C VAL A 216 27.94 -8.86 -10.66
N PRO A 217 27.39 -7.65 -10.78
CA PRO A 217 26.00 -7.47 -11.14
C PRO A 217 25.78 -7.86 -12.61
N VAL A 218 24.84 -8.77 -12.85
CA VAL A 218 24.10 -8.76 -14.13
C VAL A 218 23.29 -7.47 -14.11
N GLN A 219 23.43 -6.67 -15.17
CA GLN A 219 22.99 -5.28 -15.27
C GLN A 219 21.48 -5.04 -15.07
N ASP A 220 20.65 -6.08 -14.95
CA ASP A 220 19.19 -6.02 -14.93
C ASP A 220 18.57 -5.44 -13.65
N ALA A 221 19.14 -5.68 -12.47
CA ALA A 221 18.50 -5.23 -11.21
C ALA A 221 18.68 -3.72 -10.96
N LEU A 222 19.86 -3.18 -11.32
CA LEU A 222 20.12 -1.74 -11.27
C LEU A 222 19.35 -1.03 -12.39
N ALA A 223 19.28 -1.64 -13.58
CA ALA A 223 18.46 -1.15 -14.68
C ALA A 223 16.97 -1.11 -14.29
N ALA A 224 16.42 -2.16 -13.66
CA ALA A 224 15.03 -2.18 -13.20
C ALA A 224 14.73 -1.10 -12.16
N LYS A 225 15.66 -0.85 -11.22
CA LYS A 225 15.53 0.22 -10.23
C LYS A 225 15.61 1.62 -10.86
N LEU A 226 16.55 1.83 -11.79
CA LEU A 226 16.69 3.09 -12.54
C LEU A 226 15.50 3.33 -13.48
N GLN A 227 15.02 2.30 -14.16
CA GLN A 227 13.84 2.35 -15.03
C GLN A 227 12.59 2.71 -14.21
N TRP A 228 12.44 2.14 -13.03
CA TRP A 228 11.36 2.48 -12.09
C TRP A 228 11.46 3.93 -11.61
N GLU A 229 12.64 4.41 -11.22
CA GLU A 229 12.84 5.82 -10.84
C GLU A 229 12.58 6.78 -12.00
N ILE A 230 12.89 6.38 -13.24
CA ILE A 230 12.61 7.14 -14.47
C ILE A 230 11.11 7.14 -14.81
N GLU A 231 10.44 5.98 -14.78
CA GLU A 231 8.99 5.86 -15.03
C GLU A 231 8.17 6.65 -14.00
N MET A 232 8.62 6.71 -12.73
CA MET A 232 8.03 7.55 -11.67
C MET A 232 8.16 9.06 -11.95
N VAL A 233 9.20 9.49 -12.68
CA VAL A 233 9.42 10.90 -13.06
C VAL A 233 8.65 11.22 -14.35
N GLU A 234 8.62 10.32 -15.33
CA GLU A 234 7.91 10.52 -16.60
C GLU A 234 6.38 10.58 -16.41
N CYS A 235 5.82 9.76 -15.52
CA CYS A 235 4.41 9.80 -15.14
C CYS A 235 4.01 11.15 -14.50
N ASN A 236 4.93 11.80 -13.77
CA ASN A 236 4.71 13.12 -13.16
C ASN A 236 4.90 14.31 -14.11
N SER A 237 5.53 14.11 -15.28
CA SER A 237 5.85 15.19 -16.22
C SER A 237 4.88 15.34 -17.40
N SER A 238 3.96 14.39 -17.57
CA SER A 238 2.99 14.37 -18.67
C SER A 238 1.65 15.04 -18.32
N HIS A 239 1.70 16.34 -18.00
CA HIS A 239 0.53 17.21 -18.13
C HIS A 239 0.51 17.84 -19.53
N PRO A 240 -0.53 17.62 -20.36
CA PRO A 240 -0.62 18.32 -21.63
C PRO A 240 -0.95 19.79 -21.38
N THR A 241 0.00 20.65 -21.71
CA THR A 241 -0.25 22.08 -21.92
C THR A 241 -1.36 22.22 -22.98
N GLN A 242 -2.50 22.78 -22.59
CA GLN A 242 -3.58 23.13 -23.52
C GLN A 242 -3.04 24.10 -24.57
N LYS A 243 -2.84 23.59 -25.79
CA LYS A 243 -2.68 24.40 -27.00
C LYS A 243 -4.02 25.06 -27.33
N LEU A 244 -4.12 26.36 -27.09
CA LEU A 244 -5.09 27.24 -27.73
C LEU A 244 -4.82 27.30 -29.24
N HIS A 245 -5.71 26.72 -30.05
CA HIS A 245 -5.92 27.01 -31.48
C HIS A 245 -7.44 26.99 -31.68
N GLY A 246 -8.13 27.98 -32.25
CA GLY A 246 -7.74 29.25 -32.87
C GLY A 246 -8.91 29.71 -33.74
N THR A 247 -9.09 31.02 -33.91
CA THR A 247 -9.89 31.53 -35.04
C THR A 247 -9.25 32.80 -35.58
N LYS A 248 -8.51 32.67 -36.69
CA LYS A 248 -8.23 33.77 -37.61
C LYS A 248 -9.19 33.66 -38.79
N ARG A 249 -9.90 34.74 -39.11
CA ARG A 249 -9.93 35.35 -40.45
C ARG A 249 -10.74 36.65 -40.42
N GLY A 250 -10.08 37.74 -40.77
CA GLY A 250 -10.73 39.00 -41.12
C GLY A 250 -11.28 38.98 -42.54
N ARG A 251 -12.26 39.84 -42.80
CA ARG A 251 -12.43 40.54 -44.08
C ARG A 251 -13.23 41.82 -43.86
N GLU A 252 -12.67 42.91 -44.40
CA GLU A 252 -13.28 44.23 -44.54
C GLU A 252 -14.55 44.18 -45.41
N THR A 253 -15.51 45.04 -45.11
CA THR A 253 -16.17 45.94 -46.08
C THR A 253 -16.84 47.08 -45.31
N GLY A 254 -16.58 48.32 -45.72
CA GLY A 254 -17.11 49.52 -45.09
C GLY A 254 -18.46 50.00 -45.61
N LYS A 255 -18.80 51.20 -45.11
CA LYS A 255 -19.87 52.17 -45.47
C LYS A 255 -21.28 51.94 -44.88
N GLY A 256 -21.66 52.87 -43.98
CA GLY A 256 -22.74 53.81 -44.29
C GLY A 256 -23.93 53.91 -43.32
N LEU A 257 -24.06 55.10 -42.74
CA LEU A 257 -25.30 55.89 -42.53
C LEU A 257 -26.12 55.76 -41.21
N ARG A 258 -26.11 56.92 -40.51
CA ARG A 258 -27.21 57.67 -39.85
C ARG A 258 -27.84 57.13 -38.56
N GLY A 259 -27.95 58.07 -37.61
CA GLY A 259 -28.74 58.00 -36.38
C GLY A 259 -28.09 58.85 -35.32
#